data_AF-A0A7X2T0H6-F1
#
_entry.id   AF-A0A7X2T0H6-F1
#
_cell.length_a   1.000
_cell.length_b   1.000
_cell.length_c   1.000
_cell.angle_alpha   90.00
_cell.angle_beta   90.00
_cell.angle_gamma   90.00
#
_symmetry.space_group_name_H-M   'P 1'
#
loop_
_entity.id
_entity.type
_entity.pdbx_description
1 polymer ?
#
loop_
_entity_poly.entity_id
_entity_poly.type
_entity_poly.pdbx_seq_one_letter_code
_entity_poly.pdbx_strand_id
1 'polypeptide(L)'
;MKKRRSVSIVTLLMVMFIFVLSPISAKAETLGVYVRVEGLTNTIAEGKVNSDNALDALEHLLKEKNVPYNIQDGAYGKYIDSINNIKSASLGGYDGWMNVIKDGKSIVSPSVGLGSQNVKAGDTVIVYYGDYSKTVIINDVLFSPEIPKADKEFTITLNNKSLDYNTGKEVISPVKNVDVEIDGKQYKSNEKGEVKLSLAKGTHNYKFSGYSDGKSVPAVVMDKGIFILDEVNKPAIVYSDIKYNESVENNTAKQNYNIKEVYKNTLDFMAKQKVSNWSAFSLYKSGIKPDDSFLKEFSDNVKENLDDMSPTQLESGIIGLASAGYTPYNFMNHDIVEKLFNSDINNWLNNDVIFGLLTYKAANIDENYKITKSMLVNKLLNAYNDGWSWSGKGTDPDITAAAINSLAPYYNGEKAEGVDNAKVKEIVDKAVKVLSDRQMKDGNIASEWGASSDTNSFVIMGLTSIGIDPSKGMFAKENGNLVSALMSYRGNNGAFNHNDSMKDNLFSTEEALRALIALNDFEKNGKGDYYTSNLNLKSLKVYGETSKEYNKEPSQKEENKNQNTGSNTGNKTDNKVENTTNKDNTPAKEENKVTSGNLPKTGGVSAEALLLLAVISVASGVYLKKRA
;
A
#
# COMPACT_ATOMS: atom_id res chain seq x y z
N MET A 1 13.86 -65.41 16.37
CA MET A 1 12.44 -65.82 16.50
C MET A 1 11.76 -65.00 17.59
N LYS A 2 10.57 -64.46 17.30
CA LYS A 2 9.39 -64.20 18.19
C LYS A 2 9.61 -63.33 19.46
N LYS A 3 9.01 -62.12 19.51
CA LYS A 3 7.67 -61.77 20.07
C LYS A 3 7.60 -61.95 21.60
N ARG A 4 6.96 -61.14 22.44
CA ARG A 4 6.19 -59.86 22.40
C ARG A 4 5.78 -59.60 23.87
N ARG A 5 5.66 -58.31 24.27
CA ARG A 5 4.66 -57.69 25.17
C ARG A 5 4.54 -58.15 26.64
N SER A 6 4.52 -57.18 27.58
CA SER A 6 3.31 -56.64 28.27
C SER A 6 3.73 -55.80 29.52
N VAL A 7 3.35 -54.50 29.67
CA VAL A 7 2.22 -53.97 30.51
C VAL A 7 2.58 -54.05 32.02
N SER A 8 2.51 -53.06 32.93
CA SER A 8 1.87 -51.73 32.98
C SER A 8 2.22 -50.96 34.28
N ILE A 9 2.17 -49.61 34.22
CA ILE A 9 1.46 -48.63 35.10
C ILE A 9 1.88 -48.48 36.59
N VAL A 10 2.18 -47.23 37.00
CA VAL A 10 1.48 -46.38 38.02
C VAL A 10 2.21 -44.99 38.08
N THR A 11 1.73 -43.91 37.43
CA THR A 11 0.91 -42.72 37.93
C THR A 11 1.58 -41.84 39.00
N LEU A 12 1.52 -40.50 39.10
CA LEU A 12 0.63 -39.39 38.65
C LEU A 12 1.35 -38.06 39.04
N LEU A 13 1.43 -36.98 38.25
CA LEU A 13 0.50 -35.82 38.30
C LEU A 13 0.81 -34.86 37.13
N MET A 14 -0.07 -34.91 36.14
CA MET A 14 -0.17 -34.03 34.99
C MET A 14 -1.36 -33.10 35.27
N VAL A 15 -1.10 -31.80 35.45
CA VAL A 15 -2.17 -30.79 35.51
C VAL A 15 -2.68 -30.61 34.08
N MET A 16 -3.88 -31.14 33.86
CA MET A 16 -4.71 -30.91 32.70
C MET A 16 -4.99 -29.41 32.53
N PHE A 17 -4.33 -28.75 31.58
CA PHE A 17 -5.00 -27.74 30.78
C PHE A 17 -5.84 -28.49 29.74
N ILE A 18 -7.07 -28.83 30.13
CA ILE A 18 -8.13 -29.04 29.14
C ILE A 18 -8.32 -27.67 28.50
N PHE A 19 -7.68 -27.47 27.34
CA PHE A 19 -8.26 -26.59 26.35
C PHE A 19 -9.64 -27.18 26.08
N VAL A 20 -10.67 -26.53 26.63
CA VAL A 20 -11.98 -26.55 26.01
C VAL A 20 -11.73 -25.83 24.68
N LEU A 21 -11.30 -26.59 23.69
CA LEU A 21 -11.63 -26.35 22.30
C LEU A 21 -13.17 -26.35 22.30
N SER A 22 -13.75 -25.22 22.69
CA SER A 22 -14.98 -24.80 22.07
C SER A 22 -14.67 -24.95 20.59
N PRO A 23 -15.43 -25.74 19.82
CA PRO A 23 -15.34 -25.58 18.39
C PRO A 23 -15.55 -24.09 18.20
N ILE A 24 -14.54 -23.39 17.69
CA ILE A 24 -14.84 -22.26 16.83
C ILE A 24 -15.61 -22.98 15.74
N SER A 25 -16.93 -23.03 15.92
CA SER A 25 -17.81 -23.06 14.79
C SER A 25 -17.42 -21.78 14.09
N ALA A 26 -16.45 -21.90 13.16
CA ALA A 26 -16.48 -21.11 11.95
C ALA A 26 -17.93 -21.29 11.55
N LYS A 27 -18.73 -20.27 11.84
CA LYS A 27 -20.16 -20.27 11.55
C LYS A 27 -20.17 -20.67 10.09
N ALA A 28 -20.56 -21.93 9.82
CA ALA A 28 -20.53 -22.43 8.45
C ALA A 28 -21.31 -21.37 7.70
N GLU A 29 -20.64 -20.64 6.82
CA GLU A 29 -21.27 -19.56 6.07
C GLU A 29 -22.46 -20.25 5.43
N THR A 30 -23.66 -19.95 5.93
CA THR A 30 -24.87 -20.56 5.41
C THR A 30 -24.97 -19.97 4.02
N LEU A 31 -24.47 -20.68 3.02
CA LEU A 31 -24.54 -20.27 1.62
C LEU A 31 -26.03 -20.25 1.27
N GLY A 32 -26.64 -19.08 1.45
CA GLY A 32 -27.99 -18.79 0.98
C GLY A 32 -27.99 -18.58 -0.53
N VAL A 33 -29.15 -18.23 -1.04
CA VAL A 33 -29.33 -17.73 -2.41
C VAL A 33 -29.21 -16.22 -2.42
N TYR A 34 -28.76 -15.64 -3.52
CA TYR A 34 -28.85 -14.20 -3.73
C TYR A 34 -30.13 -13.89 -4.50
N VAL A 35 -30.88 -12.88 -4.10
CA VAL A 35 -32.07 -12.44 -4.82
C VAL A 35 -31.84 -11.00 -5.28
N ARG A 36 -32.20 -10.72 -6.54
CA ARG A 36 -32.11 -9.38 -7.13
C ARG A 36 -33.39 -9.06 -7.89
N VAL A 37 -33.96 -7.89 -7.63
CA VAL A 37 -35.22 -7.43 -8.21
C VAL A 37 -34.96 -6.19 -9.08
N GLU A 38 -35.20 -6.32 -10.38
CA GLU A 38 -34.97 -5.25 -11.37
C GLU A 38 -36.26 -4.60 -11.84
N GLY A 39 -36.34 -3.28 -11.67
CA GLY A 39 -37.41 -2.47 -12.22
C GLY A 39 -37.10 -1.96 -13.63
N LEU A 40 -37.86 -0.95 -14.05
CA LEU A 40 -37.71 -0.32 -15.36
C LEU A 40 -36.41 0.50 -15.49
N THR A 41 -35.98 1.14 -14.39
CA THR A 41 -34.89 2.13 -14.38
C THR A 41 -33.72 1.76 -13.49
N ASN A 42 -33.90 0.82 -12.55
CA ASN A 42 -32.92 0.50 -11.52
C ASN A 42 -33.25 -0.82 -10.81
N THR A 43 -32.28 -1.29 -10.03
CA THR A 43 -32.46 -2.35 -9.04
C THR A 43 -33.29 -1.83 -7.88
N ILE A 44 -34.38 -2.52 -7.59
CA ILE A 44 -35.37 -2.19 -6.55
C ILE A 44 -34.91 -2.73 -5.20
N ALA A 45 -34.49 -3.99 -5.17
CA ALA A 45 -34.03 -4.66 -3.97
C ALA A 45 -33.06 -5.78 -4.33
N GLU A 46 -32.08 -6.03 -3.47
CA GLU A 46 -31.21 -7.18 -3.57
C GLU A 46 -30.67 -7.61 -2.20
N GLY A 47 -30.29 -8.89 -2.07
CA GLY A 47 -29.70 -9.41 -0.83
C GLY A 47 -29.54 -10.93 -0.80
N LYS A 48 -28.75 -11.40 0.19
CA LYS A 48 -28.62 -12.83 0.51
C LYS A 48 -29.82 -13.27 1.36
N VAL A 49 -30.45 -14.37 0.96
CA VAL A 49 -31.62 -14.95 1.64
C VAL A 49 -31.41 -16.46 1.80
N ASN A 50 -31.85 -17.02 2.93
CA ASN A 50 -31.88 -18.47 3.12
C ASN A 50 -33.25 -19.00 2.72
N SER A 51 -33.31 -19.71 1.59
CA SER A 51 -34.50 -20.41 1.10
C SER A 51 -34.09 -21.48 0.09
N ASP A 52 -34.90 -22.52 -0.04
CA ASP A 52 -34.80 -23.58 -1.04
C ASP A 52 -35.77 -23.38 -2.23
N ASN A 53 -36.61 -22.34 -2.19
CA ASN A 53 -37.59 -21.99 -3.22
C ASN A 53 -37.45 -20.53 -3.68
N ALA A 54 -37.56 -20.28 -4.99
CA ALA A 54 -37.33 -18.95 -5.55
C ALA A 54 -38.39 -17.91 -5.15
N LEU A 55 -39.66 -18.32 -5.00
CA LEU A 55 -40.74 -17.43 -4.59
C LEU A 55 -40.61 -17.05 -3.12
N ASP A 56 -40.31 -18.02 -2.26
CA ASP A 56 -40.09 -17.76 -0.82
C ASP A 56 -38.87 -16.86 -0.61
N ALA A 57 -37.79 -17.08 -1.39
CA ALA A 57 -36.62 -16.22 -1.38
C ALA A 57 -36.96 -14.77 -1.75
N LEU A 58 -37.77 -14.57 -2.80
CA LEU A 58 -38.25 -13.25 -3.23
C LEU A 58 -39.10 -12.59 -2.15
N GLU A 59 -40.12 -13.27 -1.62
CA GLU A 59 -41.01 -12.71 -0.60
C GLU A 59 -40.25 -12.33 0.68
N HIS A 60 -39.26 -13.14 1.08
CA HIS A 60 -38.41 -12.81 2.22
C HIS A 60 -37.60 -11.53 1.95
N LEU A 61 -36.93 -11.41 0.81
CA LEU A 61 -36.20 -10.18 0.46
C LEU A 61 -37.12 -8.96 0.46
N LEU A 62 -38.28 -9.05 -0.19
CA LEU A 62 -39.20 -7.92 -0.33
C LEU A 62 -39.76 -7.49 1.04
N LYS A 63 -40.09 -8.44 1.93
CA LYS A 63 -40.50 -8.15 3.32
C LYS A 63 -39.37 -7.49 4.09
N GLU A 64 -38.15 -8.02 4.01
CA GLU A 64 -36.98 -7.46 4.71
C GLU A 64 -36.69 -6.03 4.28
N LYS A 65 -36.80 -5.74 2.97
CA LYS A 65 -36.55 -4.41 2.40
C LYS A 65 -37.77 -3.49 2.44
N ASN A 66 -38.90 -3.92 3.01
CA ASN A 66 -40.16 -3.17 3.03
C ASN A 66 -40.63 -2.71 1.63
N VAL A 67 -40.43 -3.53 0.60
CA VAL A 67 -40.88 -3.24 -0.76
C VAL A 67 -42.30 -3.78 -0.93
N PRO A 68 -43.29 -2.95 -1.33
CA PRO A 68 -44.66 -3.41 -1.50
C PRO A 68 -44.75 -4.35 -2.69
N TYR A 69 -45.51 -5.44 -2.55
CA TYR A 69 -45.72 -6.40 -3.62
C TYR A 69 -47.10 -7.06 -3.51
N ASN A 70 -47.59 -7.57 -4.64
CA ASN A 70 -48.83 -8.34 -4.72
C ASN A 70 -48.61 -9.59 -5.56
N ILE A 71 -48.92 -10.76 -4.98
CA ILE A 71 -48.81 -12.06 -5.63
C ILE A 71 -50.19 -12.70 -5.60
N GLN A 72 -50.66 -13.16 -6.74
CA GLN A 72 -52.00 -13.69 -6.92
C GLN A 72 -51.96 -15.15 -7.38
N ASP A 73 -53.00 -15.90 -7.07
CA ASP A 73 -53.20 -17.24 -7.62
C ASP A 73 -53.75 -17.14 -9.04
N GLY A 74 -53.17 -17.91 -9.96
CA GLY A 74 -53.61 -18.02 -11.36
C GLY A 74 -53.79 -19.48 -11.78
N ALA A 75 -54.31 -19.68 -12.99
CA ALA A 75 -54.57 -21.02 -13.55
C ALA A 75 -53.31 -21.90 -13.69
N TYR A 76 -52.12 -21.28 -13.70
CA TYR A 76 -50.82 -21.94 -13.87
C TYR A 76 -49.91 -21.80 -12.63
N GLY A 77 -50.48 -21.42 -11.48
CA GLY A 77 -49.77 -21.18 -10.24
C GLY A 77 -49.74 -19.71 -9.83
N LYS A 78 -49.00 -19.41 -8.76
CA LYS A 78 -48.84 -18.04 -8.27
C LYS A 78 -48.06 -17.19 -9.28
N TYR A 79 -48.51 -15.97 -9.50
CA TYR A 79 -47.84 -14.99 -10.36
C TYR A 79 -47.72 -13.64 -9.65
N ILE A 80 -46.74 -12.86 -10.09
CA ILE A 80 -46.45 -11.55 -9.53
C ILE A 80 -47.32 -10.51 -10.27
N ASP A 81 -48.29 -9.91 -9.56
CA ASP A 81 -49.14 -8.85 -10.08
C ASP A 81 -48.43 -7.48 -9.98
N SER A 82 -47.72 -7.22 -8.88
CA SER A 82 -46.90 -6.01 -8.75
C SER A 82 -45.74 -6.16 -7.77
N ILE A 83 -44.66 -5.41 -8.00
CA ILE A 83 -43.58 -5.14 -7.03
C ILE A 83 -43.25 -3.65 -7.12
N ASN A 84 -43.00 -3.01 -5.99
CA ASN A 84 -42.68 -1.59 -5.89
C ASN A 84 -43.69 -0.68 -6.60
N ASN A 85 -44.98 -1.05 -6.52
CA ASN A 85 -46.10 -0.39 -7.20
C ASN A 85 -46.06 -0.42 -8.74
N ILE A 86 -45.16 -1.20 -9.35
CA ILE A 86 -45.15 -1.43 -10.80
C ILE A 86 -46.00 -2.66 -11.07
N LYS A 87 -47.18 -2.44 -11.64
CA LYS A 87 -48.14 -3.49 -11.97
C LYS A 87 -47.82 -4.13 -13.31
N SER A 88 -47.98 -5.44 -13.43
CA SER A 88 -47.96 -6.15 -14.71
C SER A 88 -48.95 -5.51 -15.69
N ALA A 89 -48.57 -5.47 -16.98
CA ALA A 89 -49.26 -4.78 -18.08
C ALA A 89 -49.39 -3.25 -17.91
N SER A 90 -48.59 -2.62 -17.05
CA SER A 90 -48.63 -1.16 -16.85
C SER A 90 -48.22 -0.35 -18.08
N LEU A 91 -47.48 -0.94 -19.02
CA LEU A 91 -47.05 -0.28 -20.25
C LEU A 91 -47.94 -0.60 -21.47
N GLY A 92 -49.09 -1.25 -21.25
CA GLY A 92 -50.11 -1.47 -22.28
C GLY A 92 -49.85 -2.65 -23.22
N GLY A 93 -49.10 -3.67 -22.78
CA GLY A 93 -48.83 -4.88 -23.56
C GLY A 93 -48.77 -6.17 -22.72
N TYR A 94 -47.93 -7.12 -23.15
CA TYR A 94 -47.62 -8.35 -22.43
C TYR A 94 -46.44 -8.19 -21.45
N ASP A 95 -46.16 -6.94 -21.05
CA ASP A 95 -45.11 -6.61 -20.11
C ASP A 95 -45.49 -7.03 -18.68
N GLY A 96 -44.50 -7.44 -17.89
CA GLY A 96 -44.74 -7.87 -16.52
C GLY A 96 -43.51 -8.41 -15.83
N TRP A 97 -43.73 -9.02 -14.68
CA TRP A 97 -42.68 -9.60 -13.84
C TRP A 97 -42.28 -11.00 -14.30
N MET A 98 -41.00 -11.14 -14.63
CA MET A 98 -40.36 -12.34 -15.17
C MET A 98 -39.22 -12.77 -14.24
N ASN A 99 -38.63 -13.94 -14.49
CA ASN A 99 -37.48 -14.39 -13.69
C ASN A 99 -36.49 -15.24 -14.47
N VAL A 100 -35.25 -15.23 -14.01
CA VAL A 100 -34.17 -16.16 -14.40
C VAL A 100 -33.30 -16.53 -13.20
N ILE A 101 -32.61 -17.66 -13.31
CA ILE A 101 -31.68 -18.15 -12.30
C ILE A 101 -30.27 -18.13 -12.86
N LYS A 102 -29.31 -17.60 -12.10
CA LYS A 102 -27.90 -17.86 -12.35
C LYS A 102 -27.41 -18.97 -11.44
N ASP A 103 -26.74 -19.96 -12.01
CA ASP A 103 -26.19 -21.10 -11.27
C ASP A 103 -24.66 -21.06 -11.11
N GLY A 104 -24.06 -19.91 -11.39
CA GLY A 104 -22.60 -19.70 -11.44
C GLY A 104 -21.98 -20.00 -12.81
N LYS A 105 -22.63 -20.80 -13.66
CA LYS A 105 -22.11 -21.20 -14.99
C LYS A 105 -22.93 -20.63 -16.14
N SER A 106 -24.22 -20.45 -15.95
CA SER A 106 -25.18 -20.04 -16.98
C SER A 106 -26.33 -19.24 -16.39
N ILE A 107 -27.07 -18.56 -17.28
CA ILE A 107 -28.37 -17.96 -16.96
C ILE A 107 -29.46 -18.88 -17.50
N VAL A 108 -30.28 -19.41 -16.61
CA VAL A 108 -31.34 -20.39 -16.90
C VAL A 108 -32.69 -19.70 -16.79
N SER A 109 -33.51 -19.83 -17.84
CA SER A 109 -34.93 -19.49 -17.77
C SER A 109 -35.73 -20.71 -17.29
N PRO A 110 -36.38 -20.64 -16.12
CA PRO A 110 -37.17 -21.76 -15.59
C PRO A 110 -38.30 -22.19 -16.53
N SER A 111 -38.54 -23.50 -16.61
CA SER A 111 -39.71 -24.09 -17.28
C SER A 111 -40.94 -24.18 -16.37
N VAL A 112 -40.80 -23.79 -15.10
CA VAL A 112 -41.85 -23.81 -14.08
C VAL A 112 -42.04 -22.42 -13.50
N GLY A 113 -43.23 -22.15 -12.95
CA GLY A 113 -43.48 -20.90 -12.24
C GLY A 113 -42.58 -20.73 -11.01
N LEU A 114 -42.36 -19.48 -10.59
CA LEU A 114 -41.43 -19.12 -9.50
C LEU A 114 -41.70 -19.90 -8.20
N GLY A 115 -42.97 -20.17 -7.88
CA GLY A 115 -43.37 -20.94 -6.69
C GLY A 115 -43.02 -22.43 -6.71
N SER A 116 -42.70 -22.98 -7.88
CA SER A 116 -42.27 -24.38 -8.03
C SER A 116 -40.77 -24.50 -8.36
N GLN A 117 -40.05 -23.36 -8.40
CA GLN A 117 -38.66 -23.31 -8.77
C GLN A 117 -37.77 -23.51 -7.53
N ASN A 118 -37.11 -24.65 -7.45
CA ASN A 118 -36.11 -24.91 -6.42
C ASN A 118 -34.81 -24.15 -6.72
N VAL A 119 -34.14 -23.71 -5.66
CA VAL A 119 -32.87 -22.98 -5.72
C VAL A 119 -31.88 -23.57 -4.73
N LYS A 120 -30.59 -23.49 -5.05
CA LYS A 120 -29.50 -24.01 -4.20
C LYS A 120 -28.55 -22.90 -3.80
N ALA A 121 -27.85 -23.14 -2.70
CA ALA A 121 -26.70 -22.36 -2.24
C ALA A 121 -25.81 -21.88 -3.40
N GLY A 122 -25.59 -20.56 -3.49
CA GLY A 122 -24.79 -19.94 -4.54
C GLY A 122 -25.56 -19.49 -5.79
N ASP A 123 -26.81 -19.90 -5.95
CA ASP A 123 -27.67 -19.41 -7.04
C ASP A 123 -28.00 -17.92 -6.85
N THR A 124 -28.25 -17.24 -7.96
CA THR A 124 -28.87 -15.91 -7.97
C THR A 124 -30.26 -15.98 -8.63
N VAL A 125 -31.30 -15.64 -7.89
CA VAL A 125 -32.66 -15.45 -8.40
C VAL A 125 -32.80 -14.00 -8.87
N ILE A 126 -32.99 -13.80 -10.16
CA ILE A 126 -33.23 -12.48 -10.73
C ILE A 126 -34.69 -12.40 -11.12
N VAL A 127 -35.42 -11.48 -10.50
CA VAL A 127 -36.81 -11.15 -10.83
C VAL A 127 -36.81 -9.77 -11.48
N TYR A 128 -37.36 -9.63 -12.68
CA TYR A 128 -37.24 -8.39 -13.43
C TYR A 128 -38.54 -8.02 -14.14
N TYR A 129 -38.77 -6.74 -14.34
CA TYR A 129 -39.86 -6.25 -15.18
C TYR A 129 -39.42 -6.22 -16.65
N GLY A 130 -40.17 -6.88 -17.55
CA GLY A 130 -39.81 -6.98 -18.96
C GLY A 130 -40.95 -7.46 -19.85
N ASP A 131 -40.64 -7.73 -21.12
CA ASP A 131 -41.55 -8.30 -22.11
C ASP A 131 -40.80 -9.36 -22.93
N TYR A 132 -41.37 -10.58 -23.07
CA TYR A 132 -40.74 -11.71 -23.77
C TYR A 132 -40.30 -11.39 -25.22
N SER A 133 -40.93 -10.41 -25.86
CA SER A 133 -40.63 -10.03 -27.25
C SER A 133 -39.65 -8.86 -27.38
N LYS A 134 -39.31 -8.16 -26.29
CA LYS A 134 -38.53 -6.91 -26.32
C LYS A 134 -37.33 -6.91 -25.39
N THR A 135 -37.42 -7.59 -24.25
CA THR A 135 -36.36 -7.64 -23.24
C THR A 135 -35.53 -8.90 -23.46
N VAL A 136 -34.24 -8.73 -23.74
CA VAL A 136 -33.32 -9.85 -23.95
C VAL A 136 -32.38 -10.04 -22.76
N ILE A 137 -31.73 -11.19 -22.71
CA ILE A 137 -30.73 -11.54 -21.69
C ILE A 137 -29.40 -11.77 -22.39
N ILE A 138 -28.32 -11.18 -21.87
CA ILE A 138 -26.98 -11.49 -22.34
C ILE A 138 -26.52 -12.76 -21.62
N ASN A 139 -26.56 -13.88 -22.32
CA ASN A 139 -26.20 -15.21 -21.80
C ASN A 139 -25.10 -15.90 -22.61
N ASP A 140 -24.53 -15.20 -23.60
CA ASP A 140 -23.41 -15.64 -24.41
C ASP A 140 -22.45 -14.45 -24.62
N VAL A 141 -21.30 -14.50 -23.96
CA VAL A 141 -20.25 -13.48 -24.06
C VAL A 141 -19.01 -14.12 -24.66
N LEU A 142 -18.60 -13.63 -25.82
CA LEU A 142 -17.45 -14.15 -26.57
C LEU A 142 -16.27 -13.20 -26.47
N PHE A 143 -15.05 -13.75 -26.42
CA PHE A 143 -13.80 -13.01 -26.35
C PHE A 143 -13.04 -13.17 -27.67
N SER A 144 -12.49 -12.07 -28.20
CA SER A 144 -11.67 -12.05 -29.41
C SER A 144 -10.39 -11.22 -29.18
N PRO A 145 -9.19 -11.81 -29.24
CA PRO A 145 -8.93 -13.24 -29.47
C PRO A 145 -9.49 -14.13 -28.35
N GLU A 146 -9.67 -15.43 -28.63
CA GLU A 146 -10.31 -16.38 -27.68
C GLU A 146 -9.59 -16.46 -26.33
N ILE A 147 -8.28 -16.25 -26.33
CA ILE A 147 -7.46 -16.04 -25.13
C ILE A 147 -6.86 -14.63 -25.25
N PRO A 148 -7.49 -13.61 -24.66
CA PRO A 148 -6.96 -12.26 -24.65
C PRO A 148 -5.63 -12.19 -23.91
N LYS A 149 -4.75 -11.27 -24.34
CA LYS A 149 -3.53 -10.94 -23.60
C LYS A 149 -3.80 -9.72 -22.72
N ALA A 150 -3.30 -9.75 -21.49
CA ALA A 150 -3.40 -8.63 -20.57
C ALA A 150 -2.77 -7.36 -21.17
N ASP A 151 -3.36 -6.22 -20.85
CA ASP A 151 -2.96 -4.88 -21.29
C ASP A 151 -2.83 -4.72 -22.82
N LYS A 152 -3.46 -5.63 -23.59
CA LYS A 152 -3.66 -5.51 -25.04
C LYS A 152 -5.15 -5.30 -25.32
N GLU A 153 -5.43 -4.67 -26.46
CA GLU A 153 -6.81 -4.52 -26.91
C GLU A 153 -7.37 -5.90 -27.27
N PHE A 154 -8.56 -6.20 -26.76
CA PHE A 154 -9.38 -7.33 -27.16
C PHE A 154 -10.84 -6.88 -27.24
N THR A 155 -11.68 -7.70 -27.85
CA THR A 155 -13.11 -7.42 -28.00
C THR A 155 -13.92 -8.44 -27.22
N ILE A 156 -14.93 -7.97 -26.49
CA ILE A 156 -16.03 -8.83 -26.04
C ILE A 156 -17.23 -8.64 -26.96
N THR A 157 -17.92 -9.71 -27.30
CA THR A 157 -19.18 -9.67 -28.06
C THR A 157 -20.31 -10.18 -27.18
N LEU A 158 -21.33 -9.34 -26.99
CA LEU A 158 -22.50 -9.61 -26.17
C LEU A 158 -23.63 -10.16 -27.04
N ASN A 159 -24.08 -11.38 -26.76
CA ASN A 159 -25.14 -12.05 -27.50
C ASN A 159 -26.28 -12.50 -26.58
N ASN A 160 -27.48 -12.58 -27.16
CA ASN A 160 -28.58 -13.37 -26.65
C ASN A 160 -28.65 -14.67 -27.43
N LYS A 161 -28.49 -15.79 -26.73
CA LYS A 161 -28.75 -17.14 -27.21
C LYS A 161 -30.14 -17.59 -26.73
N SER A 162 -31.03 -17.86 -27.66
CA SER A 162 -32.40 -18.30 -27.40
C SER A 162 -32.78 -19.49 -28.29
N LEU A 163 -33.87 -20.19 -27.95
CA LEU A 163 -34.41 -21.29 -28.74
C LEU A 163 -35.57 -20.76 -29.60
N ASP A 164 -35.51 -20.97 -30.92
CA ASP A 164 -36.66 -20.76 -31.78
C ASP A 164 -37.63 -21.94 -31.62
N TYR A 165 -38.77 -21.68 -30.97
CA TYR A 165 -39.78 -22.71 -30.69
C TYR A 165 -40.43 -23.30 -31.95
N ASN A 166 -40.37 -22.64 -33.10
CA ASN A 166 -40.93 -23.17 -34.35
C ASN A 166 -40.00 -24.20 -35.00
N THR A 167 -38.68 -23.98 -34.88
CA THR A 167 -37.67 -24.80 -35.55
C THR A 167 -36.90 -25.71 -34.60
N GLY A 168 -37.00 -25.48 -33.29
CA GLY A 168 -36.22 -26.16 -32.25
C GLY A 168 -34.72 -25.88 -32.32
N LYS A 169 -34.30 -24.83 -33.05
CA LYS A 169 -32.89 -24.48 -33.23
C LYS A 169 -32.48 -23.31 -32.33
N GLU A 170 -31.23 -23.34 -31.89
CA GLU A 170 -30.64 -22.20 -31.21
C GLU A 170 -30.45 -21.03 -32.19
N VAL A 171 -30.81 -19.83 -31.74
CA VAL A 171 -30.61 -18.56 -32.43
C VAL A 171 -29.70 -17.71 -31.55
N ILE A 172 -28.62 -17.19 -32.15
CA ILE A 172 -27.67 -16.29 -31.49
C ILE A 172 -27.81 -14.93 -32.15
N SER A 173 -28.19 -13.92 -31.37
CA SER A 173 -28.39 -12.55 -31.84
C SER A 173 -27.48 -11.58 -31.07
N PRO A 174 -26.71 -10.71 -31.74
CA PRO A 174 -25.92 -9.68 -31.07
C PRO A 174 -26.80 -8.67 -30.32
N VAL A 175 -26.37 -8.24 -29.15
CA VAL A 175 -27.09 -7.28 -28.31
C VAL A 175 -26.43 -5.91 -28.39
N LYS A 176 -27.07 -5.00 -29.12
CA LYS A 176 -26.55 -3.67 -29.45
C LYS A 176 -26.98 -2.58 -28.47
N ASN A 177 -26.21 -1.49 -28.41
CA ASN A 177 -26.49 -0.28 -27.63
C ASN A 177 -26.68 -0.52 -26.13
N VAL A 178 -26.02 -1.56 -25.59
CA VAL A 178 -26.06 -1.91 -24.17
C VAL A 178 -25.07 -1.03 -23.41
N ASP A 179 -25.46 -0.55 -22.23
CA ASP A 179 -24.54 0.10 -21.31
C ASP A 179 -23.72 -0.96 -20.59
N VAL A 180 -22.40 -0.89 -20.72
CA VAL A 180 -21.46 -1.90 -20.25
C VAL A 180 -20.48 -1.25 -19.27
N GLU A 181 -20.44 -1.75 -18.05
CA GLU A 181 -19.48 -1.34 -17.03
C GLU A 181 -18.48 -2.48 -16.81
N ILE A 182 -17.19 -2.21 -16.94
CA ILE A 182 -16.12 -3.17 -16.58
C ILE A 182 -15.22 -2.49 -15.56
N ASP A 183 -15.10 -3.06 -14.36
CA ASP A 183 -14.33 -2.49 -13.23
C ASP A 183 -14.63 -1.01 -12.96
N GLY A 184 -15.92 -0.62 -13.06
CA GLY A 184 -16.38 0.76 -12.87
C GLY A 184 -16.21 1.68 -14.08
N LYS A 185 -15.54 1.23 -15.15
CA LYS A 185 -15.40 1.99 -16.40
C LYS A 185 -16.55 1.72 -17.35
N GLN A 186 -17.10 2.78 -17.92
CA GLN A 186 -18.29 2.73 -18.77
C GLN A 186 -17.94 2.59 -20.27
N TYR A 187 -18.74 1.78 -20.96
CA TYR A 187 -18.67 1.44 -22.38
C TYR A 187 -20.07 1.29 -22.96
N LYS A 188 -20.17 1.21 -24.29
CA LYS A 188 -21.41 0.90 -25.01
C LYS A 188 -21.16 -0.11 -26.12
N SER A 189 -22.03 -1.12 -26.24
CA SER A 189 -21.93 -2.11 -27.33
C SER A 189 -22.35 -1.52 -28.68
N ASN A 190 -21.63 -1.86 -29.75
CA ASN A 190 -21.94 -1.42 -31.10
C ASN A 190 -23.09 -2.24 -31.74
N GLU A 191 -23.39 -2.00 -33.03
CA GLU A 191 -24.42 -2.75 -33.78
C GLU A 191 -24.17 -4.27 -33.88
N LYS A 192 -22.93 -4.72 -33.65
CA LYS A 192 -22.54 -6.13 -33.60
C LYS A 192 -22.44 -6.67 -32.17
N GLY A 193 -22.89 -5.91 -31.18
CA GLY A 193 -22.77 -6.26 -29.76
C GLY A 193 -21.33 -6.23 -29.24
N GLU A 194 -20.40 -5.61 -29.97
CA GLU A 194 -18.98 -5.61 -29.62
C GLU A 194 -18.61 -4.44 -28.69
N VAL A 195 -17.72 -4.70 -27.74
CA VAL A 195 -17.05 -3.72 -26.90
C VAL A 195 -15.55 -3.98 -26.90
N LYS A 196 -14.75 -2.95 -27.19
CA LYS A 196 -13.29 -3.02 -27.14
C LYS A 196 -12.79 -2.70 -25.74
N LEU A 197 -11.98 -3.60 -25.19
CA LEU A 197 -11.44 -3.56 -23.85
C LEU A 197 -9.92 -3.69 -23.87
N SER A 198 -9.27 -3.17 -22.84
CA SER A 198 -7.87 -3.47 -22.52
C SER A 198 -7.78 -3.51 -21.00
N LEU A 199 -7.51 -4.70 -20.47
CA LEU A 199 -7.61 -5.00 -19.04
C LEU A 199 -6.35 -5.72 -18.58
N ALA A 200 -5.99 -5.55 -17.31
CA ALA A 200 -4.92 -6.28 -16.66
C ALA A 200 -5.23 -7.79 -16.62
N LYS A 201 -4.22 -8.61 -16.31
CA LYS A 201 -4.47 -10.00 -15.89
C LYS A 201 -5.21 -9.99 -14.55
N GLY A 202 -6.26 -10.80 -14.38
CA GLY A 202 -6.94 -10.92 -13.10
C GLY A 202 -8.44 -11.18 -13.19
N THR A 203 -9.12 -10.96 -12.07
CA THR A 203 -10.59 -11.01 -11.98
C THR A 203 -11.16 -9.64 -12.27
N HIS A 204 -12.13 -9.56 -13.16
CA HIS A 204 -12.79 -8.33 -13.59
C HIS A 204 -14.28 -8.41 -13.30
N ASN A 205 -14.83 -7.32 -12.79
CA ASN A 205 -16.24 -7.14 -12.56
C ASN A 205 -16.91 -6.61 -13.82
N TYR A 206 -18.07 -7.14 -14.18
CA TYR A 206 -18.91 -6.57 -15.23
C TYR A 206 -20.29 -6.16 -14.69
N LYS A 207 -20.87 -5.13 -15.31
CA LYS A 207 -22.31 -4.94 -15.38
C LYS A 207 -22.75 -4.72 -16.83
N PHE A 208 -23.87 -5.30 -17.21
CA PHE A 208 -24.56 -5.03 -18.46
C PHE A 208 -25.95 -4.50 -18.14
N SER A 209 -26.34 -3.38 -18.74
CA SER A 209 -27.65 -2.78 -18.47
C SER A 209 -28.31 -2.30 -19.75
N GLY A 210 -29.62 -2.47 -19.80
CA GLY A 210 -30.50 -1.90 -20.81
C GLY A 210 -31.70 -1.19 -20.18
N TYR A 211 -31.52 -0.59 -18.99
CA TYR A 211 -32.55 0.21 -18.34
C TYR A 211 -33.12 1.27 -19.30
N SER A 212 -34.40 1.56 -19.14
CA SER A 212 -35.13 2.52 -19.95
C SER A 212 -35.29 3.85 -19.23
N ASP A 213 -36.09 4.75 -19.83
CA ASP A 213 -36.54 6.01 -19.24
C ASP A 213 -37.71 5.84 -18.24
N GLY A 214 -38.08 4.59 -17.91
CA GLY A 214 -39.24 4.28 -17.07
C GLY A 214 -40.58 4.28 -17.80
N LYS A 215 -40.60 4.53 -19.13
CA LYS A 215 -41.80 4.51 -19.98
C LYS A 215 -41.82 3.35 -20.96
N SER A 216 -40.72 2.60 -21.07
CA SER A 216 -40.64 1.35 -21.83
C SER A 216 -40.04 0.24 -20.96
N VAL A 217 -40.22 -1.02 -21.37
CA VAL A 217 -39.47 -2.11 -20.76
C VAL A 217 -37.96 -1.94 -21.01
N PRO A 218 -37.09 -2.43 -20.12
CA PRO A 218 -35.66 -2.51 -20.37
C PRO A 218 -35.38 -3.34 -21.64
N ALA A 219 -34.42 -2.89 -22.45
CA ALA A 219 -33.98 -3.64 -23.63
C ALA A 219 -33.20 -4.90 -23.23
N VAL A 220 -32.47 -4.82 -22.11
CA VAL A 220 -31.65 -5.91 -21.56
C VAL A 220 -31.92 -6.02 -20.07
N VAL A 221 -32.07 -7.25 -19.57
CA VAL A 221 -32.11 -7.51 -18.12
C VAL A 221 -30.77 -7.08 -17.52
N MET A 222 -30.80 -6.20 -16.52
CA MET A 222 -29.56 -5.77 -15.85
C MET A 222 -28.85 -6.99 -15.30
N ASP A 223 -27.58 -7.13 -15.66
CA ASP A 223 -26.75 -8.22 -15.19
C ASP A 223 -25.41 -7.78 -14.63
N LYS A 224 -24.90 -8.51 -13.64
CA LYS A 224 -23.56 -8.29 -13.07
C LYS A 224 -22.89 -9.60 -12.67
N GLY A 225 -21.57 -9.65 -12.71
CA GLY A 225 -20.80 -10.84 -12.39
C GLY A 225 -19.32 -10.60 -12.53
N ILE A 226 -18.53 -11.68 -12.58
CA ILE A 226 -17.08 -11.58 -12.80
C ILE A 226 -16.65 -12.41 -14.02
N PHE A 227 -15.49 -12.09 -14.57
CA PHE A 227 -14.75 -12.97 -15.46
C PHE A 227 -13.26 -12.91 -15.14
N ILE A 228 -12.54 -13.96 -15.52
CA ILE A 228 -11.11 -14.09 -15.21
C ILE A 228 -10.32 -14.04 -16.51
N LEU A 229 -9.36 -13.11 -16.57
CA LEU A 229 -8.35 -13.03 -17.61
C LEU A 229 -7.03 -13.58 -17.06
N ASP A 230 -6.70 -14.83 -17.37
CA ASP A 230 -5.47 -15.50 -16.90
C ASP A 230 -4.39 -15.66 -17.99
N GLU A 231 -4.72 -15.31 -19.24
CA GLU A 231 -3.91 -15.45 -20.46
C GLU A 231 -3.56 -16.90 -20.85
N VAL A 232 -4.14 -17.88 -20.16
CA VAL A 232 -3.86 -19.31 -20.36
C VAL A 232 -5.12 -20.02 -20.88
N ASN A 233 -6.26 -19.70 -20.30
CA ASN A 233 -7.55 -20.28 -20.61
C ASN A 233 -8.44 -19.24 -21.29
N LYS A 234 -9.42 -19.73 -22.05
CA LYS A 234 -10.53 -18.89 -22.50
C LYS A 234 -11.21 -18.27 -21.27
N PRO A 235 -11.42 -16.94 -21.21
CA PRO A 235 -12.08 -16.33 -20.08
C PRO A 235 -13.45 -16.95 -19.82
N ALA A 236 -13.69 -17.37 -18.58
CA ALA A 236 -14.97 -17.89 -18.15
C ALA A 236 -15.77 -16.79 -17.46
N ILE A 237 -16.99 -16.54 -17.97
CA ILE A 237 -17.97 -15.71 -17.25
C ILE A 237 -18.46 -16.51 -16.04
N VAL A 238 -18.38 -15.92 -14.86
CA VAL A 238 -18.98 -16.43 -13.64
C VAL A 238 -20.25 -15.64 -13.39
N TYR A 239 -21.39 -16.24 -13.71
CA TYR A 239 -22.71 -15.66 -13.48
C TYR A 239 -23.07 -15.79 -12.00
N SER A 240 -22.52 -14.92 -11.15
CA SER A 240 -22.81 -14.91 -9.71
C SER A 240 -22.71 -13.52 -9.13
N ASP A 241 -23.83 -13.05 -8.58
CA ASP A 241 -23.89 -11.78 -7.86
C ASP A 241 -23.11 -11.81 -6.55
N ILE A 242 -23.07 -12.97 -5.90
CA ILE A 242 -22.28 -13.19 -4.68
C ILE A 242 -20.80 -12.95 -4.99
N LYS A 243 -20.28 -13.53 -6.09
CA LYS A 243 -18.88 -13.35 -6.49
C LYS A 243 -18.58 -11.92 -6.94
N TYR A 244 -19.51 -11.26 -7.60
CA TYR A 244 -19.41 -9.83 -7.89
C TYR A 244 -19.28 -9.00 -6.61
N ASN A 245 -20.20 -9.18 -5.65
CA ASN A 245 -20.19 -8.42 -4.39
C ASN A 245 -18.92 -8.69 -3.57
N GLU A 246 -18.48 -9.95 -3.48
CA GLU A 246 -17.20 -10.31 -2.83
C GLU A 246 -16.01 -9.61 -3.49
N SER A 247 -15.98 -9.51 -4.82
CA SER A 247 -14.92 -8.80 -5.54
C SER A 247 -14.95 -7.29 -5.28
N VAL A 248 -16.14 -6.68 -5.26
CA VAL A 248 -16.31 -5.25 -4.97
C VAL A 248 -15.98 -4.91 -3.52
N GLU A 249 -16.38 -5.74 -2.55
CA GLU A 249 -16.07 -5.56 -1.13
C GLU A 249 -14.57 -5.64 -0.85
N ASN A 250 -13.87 -6.59 -1.48
CA ASN A 250 -12.41 -6.69 -1.36
C ASN A 250 -11.68 -5.45 -1.92
N ASN A 251 -12.21 -4.82 -2.97
CA ASN A 251 -11.69 -3.56 -3.51
C ASN A 251 -12.08 -2.34 -2.66
N THR A 252 -13.28 -2.33 -2.06
CA THR A 252 -13.79 -1.21 -1.25
C THR A 252 -13.22 -1.20 0.18
N ALA A 253 -12.94 -2.36 0.77
CA ALA A 253 -12.26 -2.49 2.07
C ALA A 253 -10.81 -1.97 2.04
N LYS A 254 -10.20 -1.88 0.85
CA LYS A 254 -8.93 -1.18 0.63
C LYS A 254 -9.09 0.34 0.67
N GLN A 255 -10.28 0.93 0.44
CA GLN A 255 -10.46 2.38 0.30
C GLN A 255 -11.21 3.10 1.43
N ASN A 256 -12.01 2.41 2.27
CA ASN A 256 -12.68 3.02 3.43
C ASN A 256 -11.94 2.71 4.74
N TYR A 257 -11.00 3.57 5.12
CA TYR A 257 -10.30 3.53 6.41
C TYR A 257 -10.34 4.91 7.07
N ASN A 258 -10.51 4.93 8.39
CA ASN A 258 -10.38 6.15 9.17
C ASN A 258 -8.93 6.27 9.66
N ILE A 259 -8.14 7.15 9.04
CA ILE A 259 -6.70 7.31 9.35
C ILE A 259 -6.51 7.58 10.85
N LYS A 260 -7.35 8.42 11.46
CA LYS A 260 -7.28 8.75 12.87
C LYS A 260 -7.52 7.54 13.78
N GLU A 261 -8.45 6.66 13.41
CA GLU A 261 -8.71 5.42 14.15
C GLU A 261 -7.57 4.43 14.01
N VAL A 262 -7.06 4.21 12.80
CA VAL A 262 -5.93 3.32 12.54
C VAL A 262 -4.69 3.82 13.28
N TYR A 263 -4.37 5.11 13.17
CA TYR A 263 -3.32 5.78 13.93
C TYR A 263 -3.43 5.49 15.43
N LYS A 264 -4.61 5.72 16.02
CA LYS A 264 -4.83 5.50 17.46
C LYS A 264 -4.60 4.04 17.84
N ASN A 265 -5.17 3.10 17.10
CA ASN A 265 -5.04 1.67 17.40
C ASN A 265 -3.58 1.21 17.30
N THR A 266 -2.84 1.67 16.28
CA THR A 266 -1.42 1.36 16.11
C THR A 266 -0.55 2.01 17.18
N LEU A 267 -0.85 3.24 17.59
CA LEU A 267 -0.17 3.89 18.71
C LEU A 267 -0.40 3.14 20.03
N ASP A 268 -1.66 2.76 20.31
CA ASP A 268 -2.03 2.00 21.52
C ASP A 268 -1.38 0.61 21.54
N PHE A 269 -1.15 0.01 20.37
CA PHE A 269 -0.38 -1.22 20.23
C PHE A 269 1.10 -0.98 20.53
N MET A 270 1.72 0.00 19.88
CA MET A 270 3.15 0.30 20.00
C MET A 270 3.54 0.79 21.40
N ALA A 271 2.68 1.52 22.10
CA ALA A 271 2.90 1.96 23.48
C ALA A 271 3.01 0.81 24.49
N LYS A 272 2.61 -0.42 24.11
CA LYS A 272 2.72 -1.64 24.93
C LYS A 272 3.92 -2.50 24.57
N GLN A 273 4.66 -2.16 23.52
CA GLN A 273 5.81 -2.92 23.05
C GLN A 273 7.11 -2.43 23.67
N LYS A 274 8.19 -3.22 23.53
CA LYS A 274 9.54 -2.77 23.89
C LYS A 274 9.91 -1.56 23.02
N VAL A 275 10.28 -0.46 23.66
CA VAL A 275 10.65 0.80 22.99
C VAL A 275 12.02 0.65 22.32
N SER A 276 12.19 1.30 21.17
CA SER A 276 13.44 1.51 20.45
C SER A 276 13.68 3.02 20.29
N ASN A 277 14.86 3.44 19.82
CA ASN A 277 15.12 4.85 19.53
C ASN A 277 14.05 5.49 18.63
N TRP A 278 13.58 4.75 17.62
CA TRP A 278 12.59 5.25 16.67
C TRP A 278 11.18 5.28 17.25
N SER A 279 10.75 4.22 17.92
CA SER A 279 9.43 4.23 18.56
C SER A 279 9.36 5.23 19.71
N ALA A 280 10.47 5.52 20.39
CA ALA A 280 10.54 6.60 21.38
C ALA A 280 10.16 7.96 20.77
N PHE A 281 10.62 8.25 19.55
CA PHE A 281 10.26 9.47 18.84
C PHE A 281 8.78 9.49 18.41
N SER A 282 8.26 8.37 17.88
CA SER A 282 6.82 8.21 17.57
C SER A 282 5.92 8.45 18.79
N LEU A 283 6.31 7.91 19.96
CA LEU A 283 5.60 8.10 21.23
C LEU A 283 5.69 9.56 21.70
N TYR A 284 6.88 10.16 21.70
CA TYR A 284 7.09 11.56 22.04
C TYR A 284 6.21 12.49 21.19
N LYS A 285 6.22 12.31 19.86
CA LYS A 285 5.36 13.09 18.95
C LYS A 285 3.87 12.95 19.23
N SER A 286 3.48 11.81 19.77
CA SER A 286 2.10 11.51 20.16
C SER A 286 1.76 11.96 21.60
N GLY A 287 2.67 12.67 22.27
CA GLY A 287 2.48 13.16 23.64
C GLY A 287 2.62 12.08 24.73
N ILE A 288 3.15 10.91 24.38
CA ILE A 288 3.41 9.81 25.30
C ILE A 288 4.88 9.84 25.69
N LYS A 289 5.17 9.94 26.98
CA LYS A 289 6.55 9.83 27.47
C LYS A 289 7.04 8.39 27.23
N PRO A 290 8.10 8.16 26.45
CA PRO A 290 8.64 6.82 26.26
C PRO A 290 9.28 6.31 27.56
N ASP A 291 9.17 4.99 27.80
CA ASP A 291 10.04 4.30 28.76
C ASP A 291 11.49 4.46 28.29
N ASP A 292 12.41 4.85 29.18
CA ASP A 292 13.81 5.13 28.82
C ASP A 292 14.71 3.89 28.90
N SER A 293 14.16 2.71 29.24
CA SER A 293 14.91 1.45 29.32
C SER A 293 15.62 1.04 28.02
N PHE A 294 15.12 1.50 26.85
CA PHE A 294 15.77 1.29 25.55
C PHE A 294 17.15 1.96 25.44
N LEU A 295 17.40 3.01 26.23
CA LEU A 295 18.68 3.70 26.24
C LEU A 295 19.80 2.84 26.82
N LYS A 296 19.50 1.72 27.48
CA LYS A 296 20.54 0.85 28.06
C LYS A 296 21.52 0.37 27.01
N GLU A 297 21.04 -0.11 25.87
CA GLU A 297 21.92 -0.62 24.79
C GLU A 297 22.79 0.51 24.21
N PHE A 298 22.20 1.68 23.97
CA PHE A 298 22.95 2.85 23.53
C PHE A 298 23.98 3.30 24.58
N SER A 299 23.61 3.29 25.87
CA SER A 299 24.50 3.62 26.99
C SER A 299 25.70 2.67 27.06
N ASP A 300 25.48 1.37 26.89
CA ASP A 300 26.54 0.38 26.94
C ASP A 300 27.48 0.53 25.73
N ASN A 301 26.94 0.79 24.53
CA ASN A 301 27.76 1.08 23.35
C ASN A 301 28.61 2.35 23.50
N VAL A 302 28.06 3.43 24.08
CA VAL A 302 28.82 4.66 24.36
C VAL A 302 29.95 4.41 25.36
N LYS A 303 29.74 3.58 26.39
CA LYS A 303 30.79 3.22 27.36
C LYS A 303 31.91 2.40 26.73
N GLU A 304 31.55 1.45 25.88
CA GLU A 304 32.48 0.44 25.40
C GLU A 304 33.24 0.91 24.15
N ASN A 305 32.55 1.50 23.17
CA ASN A 305 33.10 1.71 21.83
C ASN A 305 32.55 2.98 21.13
N LEU A 306 32.40 4.12 21.82
CA LEU A 306 31.88 5.38 21.23
C LEU A 306 32.61 5.78 19.93
N ASP A 307 33.92 5.55 19.86
CA ASP A 307 34.71 5.96 18.71
C ASP A 307 34.44 5.15 17.43
N ASP A 308 33.95 3.92 17.58
CA ASP A 308 33.64 3.00 16.47
C ASP A 308 32.14 2.99 16.10
N MET A 309 31.32 3.78 16.80
CA MET A 309 29.89 3.88 16.50
C MET A 309 29.65 4.51 15.12
N SER A 310 28.80 3.88 14.32
CA SER A 310 28.40 4.39 13.00
C SER A 310 27.57 5.67 13.09
N PRO A 311 27.54 6.51 12.03
CA PRO A 311 26.66 7.68 11.97
C PRO A 311 25.21 7.34 12.30
N THR A 312 24.65 6.29 11.68
CA THR A 312 23.27 5.84 11.92
C THR A 312 22.99 5.48 13.40
N GLN A 313 23.96 4.89 14.11
CA GLN A 313 23.81 4.62 15.56
C GLN A 313 23.77 5.90 16.37
N LEU A 314 24.63 6.88 16.06
CA LEU A 314 24.65 8.18 16.73
C LEU A 314 23.39 9.00 16.42
N GLU A 315 22.94 9.03 15.16
CA GLU A 315 21.72 9.70 14.68
C GLU A 315 20.48 9.21 15.42
N SER A 316 20.24 7.90 15.41
CA SER A 316 19.12 7.32 16.14
C SER A 316 19.26 7.52 17.65
N GLY A 317 20.49 7.48 18.20
CA GLY A 317 20.77 7.75 19.60
C GLY A 317 20.43 9.17 20.02
N ILE A 318 20.81 10.18 19.23
CA ILE A 318 20.48 11.60 19.47
C ILE A 318 18.96 11.80 19.51
N ILE A 319 18.24 11.26 18.52
CA ILE A 319 16.78 11.35 18.45
C ILE A 319 16.15 10.62 19.65
N GLY A 320 16.62 9.42 19.98
CA GLY A 320 16.14 8.61 21.10
C GLY A 320 16.33 9.31 22.45
N LEU A 321 17.53 9.84 22.70
CA LEU A 321 17.84 10.60 23.92
C LEU A 321 16.93 11.81 24.08
N ALA A 322 16.81 12.62 23.03
CA ALA A 322 15.98 13.81 23.06
C ALA A 322 14.50 13.47 23.30
N SER A 323 14.01 12.39 22.68
CA SER A 323 12.64 11.89 22.87
C SER A 323 12.38 11.38 24.28
N ALA A 324 13.39 10.79 24.93
CA ALA A 324 13.34 10.38 26.34
C ALA A 324 13.50 11.55 27.33
N GLY A 325 13.78 12.76 26.83
CA GLY A 325 13.94 13.97 27.64
C GLY A 325 15.36 14.20 28.18
N TYR A 326 16.36 13.56 27.56
CA TYR A 326 17.77 13.73 27.90
C TYR A 326 18.52 14.51 26.83
N THR A 327 19.44 15.38 27.26
CA THR A 327 20.25 16.17 26.33
C THR A 327 21.36 15.33 25.69
N PRO A 328 21.48 15.32 24.36
CA PRO A 328 22.59 14.64 23.68
C PRO A 328 23.91 15.43 23.73
N TYR A 329 23.90 16.69 24.20
CA TYR A 329 25.12 17.50 24.38
C TYR A 329 25.94 17.10 25.61
N ASN A 330 25.35 16.31 26.50
CA ASN A 330 26.02 15.71 27.64
C ASN A 330 25.34 14.40 28.01
N PHE A 331 25.71 13.35 27.29
CA PHE A 331 25.33 11.99 27.61
C PHE A 331 26.55 11.24 28.11
N MET A 332 26.55 10.88 29.40
CA MET A 332 27.67 10.18 30.03
C MET A 332 29.02 10.90 29.89
N ASN A 333 29.04 12.24 30.00
CA ASN A 333 30.20 13.11 29.79
C ASN A 333 30.68 13.21 28.33
N HIS A 334 29.87 12.79 27.36
CA HIS A 334 30.15 12.92 25.94
C HIS A 334 29.11 13.82 25.24
N ASP A 335 29.57 14.67 24.33
CA ASP A 335 28.70 15.39 23.40
C ASP A 335 28.51 14.52 22.15
N ILE A 336 27.35 13.86 22.07
CA ILE A 336 27.02 12.92 21.00
C ILE A 336 26.75 13.66 19.69
N VAL A 337 26.20 14.87 19.78
CA VAL A 337 25.93 15.73 18.61
C VAL A 337 27.24 16.19 17.99
N GLU A 338 28.18 16.67 18.81
CA GLU A 338 29.51 17.05 18.37
C GLU A 338 30.27 15.85 17.78
N LYS A 339 30.21 14.67 18.43
CA LYS A 339 30.84 13.44 17.92
C LYS A 339 30.36 13.10 16.51
N LEU A 340 29.07 13.18 16.24
CA LEU A 340 28.50 12.92 14.92
C LEU A 340 28.91 13.98 13.90
N PHE A 341 28.61 15.26 14.17
CA PHE A 341 28.73 16.32 13.17
C PHE A 341 30.14 16.90 13.03
N ASN A 342 31.10 16.51 13.88
CA ASN A 342 32.53 16.79 13.66
C ASN A 342 33.31 15.62 13.02
N SER A 343 32.63 14.52 12.67
CA SER A 343 33.24 13.37 12.00
C SER A 343 33.69 13.67 10.55
N ASP A 344 34.13 12.64 9.82
CA ASP A 344 34.49 12.74 8.41
C ASP A 344 33.31 12.32 7.50
N ILE A 345 32.66 13.32 6.89
CA ILE A 345 31.55 13.14 5.95
C ILE A 345 31.92 12.31 4.71
N ASN A 346 33.21 12.16 4.38
CA ASN A 346 33.61 11.39 3.21
C ASN A 346 33.31 9.90 3.36
N ASN A 347 33.28 9.40 4.59
CA ASN A 347 32.97 8.01 4.89
C ASN A 347 31.46 7.73 5.00
N TRP A 348 30.62 8.76 4.91
CA TRP A 348 29.18 8.64 5.04
C TRP A 348 28.54 8.14 3.74
N LEU A 349 27.68 7.13 3.86
CA LEU A 349 26.80 6.64 2.81
C LEU A 349 25.66 7.64 2.57
N ASN A 350 24.88 7.44 1.51
CA ASN A 350 23.71 8.28 1.26
C ASN A 350 22.71 8.18 2.43
N ASN A 351 22.53 6.99 2.99
CA ASN A 351 21.68 6.77 4.15
C ASN A 351 22.10 7.64 5.36
N ASP A 352 23.39 7.65 5.70
CA ASP A 352 23.91 8.48 6.80
C ASP A 352 23.68 9.97 6.51
N VAL A 353 23.87 10.41 5.26
CA VAL A 353 23.62 11.82 4.90
C VAL A 353 22.13 12.19 5.06
N ILE A 354 21.23 11.29 4.66
CA ILE A 354 19.78 11.47 4.80
C ILE A 354 19.41 11.57 6.29
N PHE A 355 19.83 10.59 7.10
CA PHE A 355 19.48 10.56 8.52
C PHE A 355 20.21 11.61 9.35
N GLY A 356 21.38 12.10 8.93
CA GLY A 356 22.00 13.30 9.49
C GLY A 356 21.15 14.55 9.32
N LEU A 357 20.58 14.78 8.12
CA LEU A 357 19.62 15.88 7.89
C LEU A 357 18.33 15.68 8.69
N LEU A 358 17.81 14.46 8.76
CA LEU A 358 16.63 14.15 9.57
C LEU A 358 16.91 14.33 11.07
N THR A 359 18.13 14.07 11.54
CA THR A 359 18.55 14.29 12.93
C THR A 359 18.61 15.78 13.25
N TYR A 360 19.15 16.61 12.36
CA TYR A 360 19.07 18.07 12.49
C TYR A 360 17.62 18.54 12.68
N LYS A 361 16.68 17.96 11.92
CA LYS A 361 15.25 18.32 11.96
C LYS A 361 14.53 17.78 13.19
N ALA A 362 14.75 16.50 13.52
CA ALA A 362 14.09 15.81 14.62
C ALA A 362 14.55 16.30 15.98
N ALA A 363 15.85 16.58 16.13
CA ALA A 363 16.40 17.10 17.36
C ALA A 363 16.43 18.64 17.41
N ASN A 364 16.01 19.32 16.33
CA ASN A 364 15.97 20.78 16.21
C ASN A 364 17.32 21.44 16.56
N ILE A 365 18.37 20.98 15.88
CA ILE A 365 19.75 21.42 16.08
C ILE A 365 20.04 22.63 15.16
N ASP A 366 20.51 23.72 15.76
CA ASP A 366 20.86 24.97 15.07
C ASP A 366 22.33 25.37 15.26
N GLU A 367 23.09 24.62 16.06
CA GLU A 367 24.52 24.83 16.23
C GLU A 367 25.31 24.56 14.95
N ASN A 368 26.41 25.31 14.81
CA ASN A 368 27.36 25.12 13.73
C ASN A 368 28.38 24.05 14.09
N TYR A 369 28.48 23.02 13.24
CA TYR A 369 29.46 21.95 13.30
C TYR A 369 30.25 21.87 11.99
N LYS A 370 31.30 21.05 11.96
CA LYS A 370 32.12 20.83 10.77
C LYS A 370 31.28 20.32 9.58
N ILE A 371 30.36 19.39 9.84
CA ILE A 371 29.39 18.90 8.87
C ILE A 371 28.16 19.79 8.96
N THR A 372 27.91 20.62 7.95
CA THR A 372 26.77 21.55 7.93
C THR A 372 25.57 20.95 7.20
N LYS A 373 24.36 21.50 7.47
CA LYS A 373 23.14 21.15 6.72
C LYS A 373 23.36 21.31 5.20
N SER A 374 24.01 22.40 4.76
CA SER A 374 24.33 22.65 3.34
C SER A 374 25.26 21.61 2.72
N MET A 375 26.25 21.11 3.46
CA MET A 375 27.15 20.04 2.98
C MET A 375 26.37 18.75 2.74
N LEU A 376 25.47 18.39 3.66
CA LEU A 376 24.62 17.21 3.53
C LEU A 376 23.65 17.33 2.34
N VAL A 377 22.98 18.47 2.19
CA VAL A 377 22.09 18.74 1.05
C VAL A 377 22.86 18.59 -0.27
N ASN A 378 23.99 19.28 -0.42
CA ASN A 378 24.76 19.24 -1.66
C ASN A 378 25.32 17.84 -1.96
N LYS A 379 25.70 17.07 -0.92
CA LYS A 379 26.10 15.66 -1.10
C LYS A 379 24.96 14.80 -1.64
N LEU A 380 23.72 14.98 -1.15
CA LEU A 380 22.55 14.29 -1.71
C LEU A 380 22.23 14.72 -3.14
N LEU A 381 22.27 16.02 -3.45
CA LEU A 381 22.02 16.48 -4.81
C LEU A 381 23.05 15.94 -5.81
N ASN A 382 24.29 15.73 -5.38
CA ASN A 382 25.34 15.13 -6.21
C ASN A 382 25.21 13.61 -6.36
N ALA A 383 24.60 12.94 -5.37
CA ALA A 383 24.34 11.50 -5.40
C ALA A 383 23.09 11.12 -6.20
N TYR A 384 22.21 12.09 -6.51
CA TYR A 384 20.96 11.85 -7.23
C TYR A 384 21.20 11.16 -8.59
N ASN A 385 20.46 10.07 -8.81
CA ASN A 385 20.47 9.32 -10.06
C ASN A 385 19.09 8.68 -10.26
N ASP A 386 18.09 9.47 -10.68
CA ASP A 386 16.66 9.12 -10.71
C ASP A 386 16.03 8.81 -9.34
N GLY A 387 16.82 9.00 -8.29
CA GLY A 387 16.49 8.82 -6.89
C GLY A 387 17.78 8.58 -6.11
N TRP A 388 17.68 7.86 -5.01
CA TRP A 388 18.81 7.49 -4.16
C TRP A 388 18.74 6.03 -3.77
N SER A 389 19.91 5.41 -3.61
CA SER A 389 20.10 4.09 -3.01
C SER A 389 20.88 4.23 -1.70
N TRP A 390 20.90 3.17 -0.88
CA TRP A 390 21.59 3.13 0.41
C TRP A 390 23.02 3.73 0.35
N SER A 391 23.76 3.35 -0.70
CA SER A 391 25.07 3.90 -1.04
C SER A 391 25.21 4.11 -2.55
N GLY A 392 26.21 4.89 -2.96
CA GLY A 392 26.55 5.08 -4.38
C GLY A 392 25.46 5.77 -5.20
N LYS A 393 25.36 5.41 -6.48
CA LYS A 393 24.30 5.88 -7.38
C LYS A 393 23.30 4.75 -7.61
N GLY A 394 22.02 5.06 -7.53
CA GLY A 394 20.93 4.09 -7.71
C GLY A 394 19.61 4.66 -7.24
N THR A 395 18.56 3.85 -7.32
CA THR A 395 17.20 4.25 -6.96
C THR A 395 16.50 3.12 -6.22
N ASP A 396 16.52 3.22 -4.90
CA ASP A 396 15.73 2.43 -3.98
C ASP A 396 14.54 3.29 -3.49
N PRO A 397 13.29 2.79 -3.53
CA PRO A 397 12.12 3.60 -3.18
C PRO A 397 12.13 4.14 -1.73
N ASP A 398 12.56 3.33 -0.76
CA ASP A 398 12.61 3.67 0.66
C ASP A 398 13.61 4.81 0.88
N ILE A 399 14.84 4.62 0.36
CA ILE A 399 15.91 5.62 0.47
C ILE A 399 15.59 6.88 -0.33
N THR A 400 14.95 6.74 -1.49
CA THR A 400 14.51 7.90 -2.29
C THR A 400 13.47 8.71 -1.53
N ALA A 401 12.51 8.07 -0.89
CA ALA A 401 11.49 8.75 -0.11
C ALA A 401 12.05 9.39 1.17
N ALA A 402 12.99 8.73 1.85
CA ALA A 402 13.70 9.30 2.99
C ALA A 402 14.52 10.54 2.60
N ALA A 403 15.17 10.52 1.43
CA ALA A 403 15.87 11.69 0.87
C ALA A 403 14.90 12.84 0.55
N ILE A 404 13.71 12.55 0.01
CA ILE A 404 12.68 13.57 -0.21
C ILE A 404 12.29 14.23 1.13
N ASN A 405 12.06 13.43 2.18
CA ASN A 405 11.70 13.96 3.50
C ASN A 405 12.83 14.80 4.13
N SER A 406 14.09 14.39 3.96
CA SER A 406 15.23 15.14 4.50
C SER A 406 15.48 16.46 3.75
N LEU A 407 15.14 16.52 2.46
CA LEU A 407 15.22 17.72 1.62
C LEU A 407 13.97 18.63 1.72
N ALA A 408 12.90 18.17 2.37
CA ALA A 408 11.62 18.87 2.43
C ALA A 408 11.70 20.34 2.90
N PRO A 409 12.51 20.73 3.90
CA PRO A 409 12.62 22.14 4.30
C PRO A 409 13.07 23.05 3.14
N TYR A 410 14.09 22.61 2.40
CA TYR A 410 14.63 23.35 1.25
C TYR A 410 13.70 23.32 0.04
N TYR A 411 12.98 22.21 -0.17
CA TYR A 411 11.89 22.15 -1.14
C TYR A 411 10.80 23.19 -0.83
N ASN A 412 10.49 23.35 0.47
CA ASN A 412 9.50 24.27 1.00
C ASN A 412 10.00 25.72 1.17
N GLY A 413 11.25 26.01 0.78
CA GLY A 413 11.78 27.37 0.69
C GLY A 413 12.73 27.81 1.80
N GLU A 414 13.08 26.93 2.75
CA GLU A 414 14.10 27.24 3.76
C GLU A 414 15.44 27.59 3.09
N LYS A 415 16.08 28.66 3.58
CA LYS A 415 17.34 29.15 3.02
C LYS A 415 18.50 28.64 3.86
N ALA A 416 19.49 28.06 3.19
CA ALA A 416 20.80 27.77 3.76
C ALA A 416 21.89 28.21 2.79
N GLU A 417 23.02 28.68 3.33
CA GLU A 417 24.15 29.15 2.53
C GLU A 417 24.65 28.04 1.60
N GLY A 418 24.85 28.36 0.32
CA GLY A 418 25.33 27.39 -0.67
C GLY A 418 24.32 26.31 -1.09
N VAL A 419 23.04 26.45 -0.73
CA VAL A 419 21.96 25.58 -1.21
C VAL A 419 21.14 26.29 -2.28
N ASP A 420 21.04 25.67 -3.46
CA ASP A 420 20.15 26.11 -4.53
C ASP A 420 18.77 25.45 -4.37
N ASN A 421 17.81 26.17 -3.79
CA ASN A 421 16.44 25.67 -3.61
C ASN A 421 15.73 25.30 -4.93
N ALA A 422 16.05 25.99 -6.03
CA ALA A 422 15.42 25.68 -7.33
C ALA A 422 15.89 24.32 -7.82
N LYS A 423 17.20 24.04 -7.69
CA LYS A 423 17.77 22.72 -7.97
C LYS A 423 17.25 21.64 -7.03
N VAL A 424 17.09 21.92 -5.74
CA VAL A 424 16.44 20.98 -4.79
C VAL A 424 15.03 20.65 -5.27
N LYS A 425 14.24 21.67 -5.61
CA LYS A 425 12.86 21.48 -6.07
C LYS A 425 12.80 20.63 -7.33
N GLU A 426 13.63 20.95 -8.32
CA GLU A 426 13.71 20.19 -9.58
C GLU A 426 14.05 18.71 -9.33
N ILE A 427 15.06 18.43 -8.51
CA ILE A 427 15.50 17.07 -8.22
C ILE A 427 14.43 16.29 -7.44
N VAL A 428 13.82 16.92 -6.43
CA VAL A 428 12.74 16.29 -5.65
C VAL A 428 11.51 16.02 -6.52
N ASP A 429 11.09 16.96 -7.37
CA ASP A 429 9.96 16.75 -8.30
C ASP A 429 10.22 15.56 -9.24
N LYS A 430 11.46 15.40 -9.73
CA LYS A 430 11.84 14.23 -10.55
C LYS A 430 11.81 12.94 -9.75
N ALA A 431 12.35 12.93 -8.52
CA ALA A 431 12.31 11.76 -7.64
C ALA A 431 10.87 11.32 -7.31
N VAL A 432 9.98 12.27 -7.03
CA VAL A 432 8.55 12.03 -6.82
C VAL A 432 7.93 11.37 -8.05
N LYS A 433 8.24 11.88 -9.25
CA LYS A 433 7.76 11.29 -10.50
C LYS A 433 8.22 9.84 -10.64
N VAL A 434 9.49 9.55 -10.34
CA VAL A 434 10.03 8.18 -10.40
C VAL A 434 9.31 7.25 -9.44
N LEU A 435 8.99 7.69 -8.21
CA LEU A 435 8.19 6.91 -7.27
C LEU A 435 6.77 6.65 -7.81
N SER A 436 6.11 7.68 -8.37
CA SER A 436 4.79 7.54 -9.00
C SER A 436 4.81 6.58 -10.20
N ASP A 437 5.85 6.62 -11.02
CA ASP A 437 6.00 5.73 -12.18
C ASP A 437 6.24 4.27 -11.75
N ARG A 438 6.85 4.04 -10.58
CA ARG A 438 7.05 2.72 -9.99
C ARG A 438 5.84 2.16 -9.25
N GLN A 439 4.85 3.00 -8.93
CA GLN A 439 3.66 2.56 -8.22
C GLN A 439 2.80 1.63 -9.08
N MET A 440 2.52 0.45 -8.55
CA MET A 440 1.73 -0.60 -9.16
C MET A 440 0.23 -0.26 -9.12
N LYS A 441 -0.57 -0.98 -9.91
CA LYS A 441 -2.00 -0.72 -10.07
C LYS A 441 -2.80 -0.80 -8.75
N ASP A 442 -2.37 -1.64 -7.82
CA ASP A 442 -2.98 -1.81 -6.49
C ASP A 442 -2.56 -0.73 -5.47
N GLY A 443 -1.71 0.21 -5.91
CA GLY A 443 -1.23 1.34 -5.11
C GLY A 443 0.12 1.11 -4.43
N ASN A 444 0.66 -0.12 -4.42
CA ASN A 444 1.94 -0.44 -3.81
C ASN A 444 3.12 0.11 -4.62
N ILE A 445 4.21 0.49 -3.93
CA ILE A 445 5.52 0.63 -4.56
C ILE A 445 6.41 -0.51 -4.08
N ALA A 446 6.96 -1.27 -5.02
CA ALA A 446 7.87 -2.37 -4.72
C ALA A 446 9.33 -1.89 -4.76
N SER A 447 10.11 -2.33 -3.78
CA SER A 447 11.57 -2.31 -3.87
C SER A 447 12.06 -3.51 -4.67
N GLU A 448 13.37 -3.71 -4.76
CA GLU A 448 13.96 -4.91 -5.37
C GLU A 448 13.54 -6.22 -4.66
N TRP A 449 13.03 -6.11 -3.43
CA TRP A 449 12.58 -7.23 -2.59
C TRP A 449 11.06 -7.43 -2.60
N GLY A 450 10.33 -6.67 -3.40
CA GLY A 450 8.88 -6.73 -3.53
C GLY A 450 8.14 -5.61 -2.79
N ALA A 451 6.81 -5.71 -2.78
CA ALA A 451 5.95 -4.73 -2.12
C ALA A 451 5.85 -5.02 -0.61
N SER A 452 6.00 -3.97 0.19
CA SER A 452 5.92 -4.04 1.65
C SER A 452 5.18 -2.85 2.24
N SER A 453 4.72 -2.98 3.47
CA SER A 453 4.15 -1.86 4.22
C SER A 453 5.20 -0.75 4.46
N ASP A 454 6.45 -1.17 4.61
CA ASP A 454 7.63 -0.42 5.01
C ASP A 454 7.97 0.60 3.90
N THR A 455 8.10 0.11 2.66
CA THR A 455 8.30 0.96 1.48
C THR A 455 7.18 1.97 1.29
N ASN A 456 5.92 1.54 1.40
CA ASN A 456 4.78 2.47 1.30
C ASN A 456 4.82 3.54 2.41
N SER A 457 5.22 3.16 3.63
CA SER A 457 5.31 4.07 4.77
C SER A 457 6.35 5.16 4.53
N PHE A 458 7.55 4.79 4.07
CA PHE A 458 8.58 5.77 3.69
C PHE A 458 8.09 6.71 2.60
N VAL A 459 7.47 6.19 1.53
CA VAL A 459 6.97 7.02 0.43
C VAL A 459 5.89 7.99 0.92
N ILE A 460 4.94 7.53 1.74
CA ILE A 460 3.92 8.39 2.34
C ILE A 460 4.57 9.51 3.17
N MET A 461 5.57 9.21 4.00
CA MET A 461 6.29 10.22 4.79
C MET A 461 7.05 11.21 3.91
N GLY A 462 7.66 10.76 2.81
CA GLY A 462 8.31 11.62 1.83
C GLY A 462 7.34 12.61 1.20
N LEU A 463 6.23 12.11 0.63
CA LEU A 463 5.25 12.91 -0.08
C LEU A 463 4.53 13.93 0.82
N THR A 464 4.08 13.49 2.00
CA THR A 464 3.36 14.36 2.94
C THR A 464 4.23 15.50 3.48
N SER A 465 5.55 15.30 3.60
CA SER A 465 6.49 16.34 4.06
C SER A 465 6.64 17.51 3.07
N ILE A 466 6.39 17.26 1.78
CA ILE A 466 6.40 18.29 0.71
C ILE A 466 4.99 18.71 0.28
N GLY A 467 3.95 18.23 0.97
CA GLY A 467 2.56 18.63 0.73
C GLY A 467 1.86 17.92 -0.42
N ILE A 468 2.36 16.75 -0.85
CA ILE A 468 1.70 15.92 -1.86
C ILE A 468 0.79 14.91 -1.17
N ASP A 469 -0.47 14.84 -1.60
CA ASP A 469 -1.45 13.87 -1.11
C ASP A 469 -1.15 12.47 -1.68
N PRO A 470 -0.75 11.49 -0.83
CA PRO A 470 -0.41 10.15 -1.30
C PRO A 470 -1.62 9.31 -1.73
N SER A 471 -2.85 9.79 -1.49
CA SER A 471 -4.08 9.10 -1.89
C SER A 471 -4.66 9.57 -3.23
N LYS A 472 -4.10 10.65 -3.82
CA LYS A 472 -4.68 11.36 -4.97
C LYS A 472 -3.65 11.61 -6.08
N GLY A 473 -4.15 12.17 -7.19
CA GLY A 473 -3.32 12.66 -8.29
C GLY A 473 -2.48 11.55 -8.91
N MET A 474 -1.18 11.79 -9.07
CA MET A 474 -0.26 10.81 -9.68
C MET A 474 -0.08 9.53 -8.85
N PHE A 475 -0.46 9.56 -7.56
CA PHE A 475 -0.41 8.42 -6.67
C PHE A 475 -1.74 7.67 -6.52
N ALA A 476 -2.76 8.05 -7.28
CA ALA A 476 -3.98 7.28 -7.46
C ALA A 476 -3.90 6.45 -8.74
N LYS A 477 -3.93 5.12 -8.59
CA LYS A 477 -3.89 4.14 -9.67
C LYS A 477 -5.24 3.42 -9.79
N GLU A 478 -5.35 2.58 -10.81
CA GLU A 478 -6.58 1.89 -11.23
C GLU A 478 -7.28 1.16 -10.07
N ASN A 479 -6.53 0.41 -9.25
CA ASN A 479 -7.07 -0.47 -8.20
C ASN A 479 -6.68 -0.03 -6.78
N GLY A 480 -6.15 1.19 -6.62
CA GLY A 480 -5.70 1.70 -5.32
C GLY A 480 -4.78 2.90 -5.42
N ASN A 481 -4.47 3.46 -4.26
CA ASN A 481 -3.47 4.48 -4.01
C ASN A 481 -2.52 4.05 -2.88
N LEU A 482 -1.46 4.82 -2.60
CA LEU A 482 -0.45 4.46 -1.59
C LEU A 482 -1.06 4.24 -0.20
N VAL A 483 -2.05 5.07 0.17
CA VAL A 483 -2.65 4.97 1.50
C VAL A 483 -3.52 3.72 1.58
N SER A 484 -4.35 3.42 0.58
CA SER A 484 -5.09 2.15 0.54
C SER A 484 -4.17 0.93 0.51
N ALA A 485 -3.01 1.04 -0.16
CA ALA A 485 -2.01 -0.02 -0.20
C ALA A 485 -1.42 -0.25 1.19
N LEU A 486 -0.98 0.80 1.89
CA LEU A 486 -0.55 0.70 3.29
C LEU A 486 -1.63 0.05 4.17
N MET A 487 -2.89 0.46 4.03
CA MET A 487 -4.01 -0.05 4.82
C MET A 487 -4.33 -1.52 4.56
N SER A 488 -3.89 -2.07 3.43
CA SER A 488 -4.01 -3.50 3.14
C SER A 488 -3.05 -4.37 3.97
N TYR A 489 -1.99 -3.77 4.54
CA TYR A 489 -1.04 -4.45 5.42
C TYR A 489 -1.46 -4.45 6.89
N ARG A 490 -2.63 -3.92 7.25
CA ARG A 490 -3.12 -3.98 8.64
C ARG A 490 -3.19 -5.42 9.13
N GLY A 491 -2.58 -5.64 10.29
CA GLY A 491 -2.58 -6.89 11.03
C GLY A 491 -3.56 -6.86 12.20
N ASN A 492 -3.30 -7.73 13.17
CA ASN A 492 -4.14 -7.87 14.36
C ASN A 492 -3.88 -6.73 15.37
N ASN A 493 -4.94 -6.28 16.04
CA ASN A 493 -4.84 -5.37 17.20
C ASN A 493 -4.05 -4.07 16.95
N GLY A 494 -4.03 -3.56 15.71
CA GLY A 494 -3.31 -2.33 15.34
C GLY A 494 -1.88 -2.55 14.84
N ALA A 495 -1.39 -3.80 14.80
CA ALA A 495 -0.13 -4.13 14.15
C ALA A 495 -0.23 -3.99 12.62
N PHE A 496 0.92 -3.95 11.94
CA PHE A 496 1.04 -4.06 10.50
C PHE A 496 1.92 -5.26 10.13
N ASN A 497 1.53 -5.96 9.08
CA ASN A 497 2.33 -6.99 8.43
C ASN A 497 3.39 -6.30 7.58
N HIS A 498 4.59 -6.88 7.48
CA HIS A 498 5.55 -6.45 6.45
C HIS A 498 5.01 -6.79 5.06
N ASN A 499 4.54 -8.04 4.92
CA ASN A 499 3.84 -8.60 3.77
C ASN A 499 3.02 -9.83 4.20
N ASP A 500 2.37 -10.51 3.25
CA ASP A 500 1.51 -11.68 3.53
C ASP A 500 2.21 -12.82 4.30
N SER A 501 3.54 -12.92 4.17
CA SER A 501 4.35 -13.97 4.80
C SER A 501 4.85 -13.58 6.20
N MET A 502 4.95 -12.29 6.49
CA MET A 502 5.51 -11.76 7.74
C MET A 502 4.47 -10.88 8.44
N LYS A 503 3.58 -11.56 9.18
CA LYS A 503 2.44 -10.94 9.85
C LYS A 503 2.80 -10.29 11.18
N ASP A 504 2.03 -9.27 11.57
CA ASP A 504 2.13 -8.54 12.85
C ASP A 504 3.59 -8.15 13.20
N ASN A 505 4.33 -7.63 12.21
CA ASN A 505 5.74 -7.35 12.32
C ASN A 505 5.96 -6.03 13.08
N LEU A 506 6.70 -6.07 14.20
CA LEU A 506 6.90 -4.90 15.06
C LEU A 506 7.67 -3.76 14.37
N PHE A 507 8.63 -4.10 13.49
CA PHE A 507 9.40 -3.11 12.75
C PHE A 507 8.50 -2.38 11.74
N SER A 508 7.79 -3.14 10.92
CA SER A 508 6.82 -2.62 9.95
C SER A 508 5.67 -1.86 10.60
N THR A 509 5.24 -2.29 11.79
CA THR A 509 4.23 -1.58 12.60
C THR A 509 4.73 -0.21 13.04
N GLU A 510 6.00 -0.12 13.45
CA GLU A 510 6.59 1.14 13.86
C GLU A 510 6.74 2.10 12.68
N GLU A 511 7.17 1.63 11.51
CA GLU A 511 7.25 2.46 10.30
C GLU A 511 5.87 2.91 9.79
N ALA A 512 4.88 2.01 9.83
CA ALA A 512 3.49 2.36 9.55
C ALA A 512 2.97 3.41 10.52
N LEU A 513 3.34 3.35 11.81
CA LEU A 513 2.98 4.38 12.80
C LEU A 513 3.56 5.75 12.41
N ARG A 514 4.82 5.81 11.94
CA ARG A 514 5.42 7.07 11.46
C ARG A 514 4.63 7.65 10.28
N ALA A 515 4.26 6.82 9.32
CA ALA A 515 3.44 7.22 8.17
C ALA A 515 2.03 7.68 8.60
N LEU A 516 1.40 6.99 9.57
CA LEU A 516 0.09 7.36 10.12
C LEU A 516 0.12 8.69 10.87
N ILE A 517 1.19 8.98 11.62
CA ILE A 517 1.42 10.30 12.23
C ILE A 517 1.49 11.37 11.14
N ALA A 518 2.30 11.14 10.09
CA ALA A 518 2.43 12.07 8.98
C ALA A 518 1.10 12.31 8.24
N LEU A 519 0.32 11.26 7.98
CA LEU A 519 -1.01 11.36 7.36
C LEU A 519 -2.00 12.13 8.23
N ASN A 520 -2.05 11.86 9.53
CA ASN A 520 -2.92 12.55 10.48
C ASN A 520 -2.58 14.05 10.60
N ASP A 521 -1.30 14.43 10.44
CA ASP A 521 -0.88 15.83 10.37
C ASP A 521 -1.22 16.45 9.01
N PHE A 522 -1.04 15.70 7.92
CA PHE A 522 -1.38 16.10 6.57
C PHE A 522 -2.88 16.39 6.41
N GLU A 523 -3.77 15.56 6.95
CA GLU A 523 -5.23 15.78 6.91
C GLU A 523 -5.65 17.10 7.58
N LYS A 524 -4.90 17.56 8.59
CA LYS A 524 -5.19 18.80 9.33
C LYS A 524 -4.62 20.03 8.65
N ASN A 525 -3.40 19.90 8.10
CA ASN A 525 -2.58 21.07 7.73
C ASN A 525 -2.23 21.13 6.23
N GLY A 526 -2.58 20.12 5.44
CA GLY A 526 -2.14 19.97 4.05
C GLY A 526 -0.65 19.63 3.90
N LYS A 527 0.06 19.40 5.01
CA LYS A 527 1.45 18.94 5.11
C LYS A 527 1.63 18.10 6.37
N GLY A 528 2.44 17.05 6.28
CA GLY A 528 2.74 16.16 7.39
C GLY A 528 4.22 15.80 7.37
N ASP A 529 5.02 16.44 8.22
CA ASP A 529 6.45 16.18 8.31
C ASP A 529 6.80 15.48 9.62
N TYR A 530 6.90 14.15 9.55
CA TYR A 530 7.15 13.31 10.72
C TYR A 530 8.41 13.72 11.48
N TYR A 531 9.52 14.03 10.80
CA TYR A 531 10.78 14.31 11.48
C TYR A 531 10.90 15.74 12.01
N THR A 532 9.90 16.60 11.86
CA THR A 532 9.94 17.95 12.43
C THR A 532 9.55 17.94 13.92
N SER A 533 10.33 18.63 14.75
CA SER A 533 10.03 18.85 16.17
C SER A 533 10.46 20.26 16.61
N ASN A 534 9.96 20.69 17.77
CA ASN A 534 10.37 21.92 18.45
C ASN A 534 11.17 21.61 19.72
N LEU A 535 11.93 20.51 19.73
CA LEU A 535 12.76 20.13 20.89
C LEU A 535 13.78 21.24 21.20
N ASN A 536 13.99 21.51 22.49
CA ASN A 536 15.06 22.37 22.97
C ASN A 536 16.06 21.54 23.75
N LEU A 537 17.06 21.02 23.04
CA LEU A 537 18.06 20.08 23.57
C LEU A 537 18.85 20.63 24.77
N LYS A 538 19.06 21.96 24.84
CA LYS A 538 19.79 22.60 25.96
C LYS A 538 18.99 22.59 27.26
N SER A 539 17.66 22.56 27.17
CA SER A 539 16.77 22.49 28.34
C SER A 539 16.53 21.08 28.87
N LEU A 540 16.98 20.05 28.14
CA LEU A 540 16.80 18.66 28.53
C LEU A 540 17.78 18.25 29.63
N LYS A 541 17.44 17.19 30.37
CA LYS A 541 18.22 16.73 31.52
C LYS A 541 19.49 16.01 31.09
N VAL A 542 20.55 16.11 31.89
CA VAL A 542 21.73 15.23 31.75
C VAL A 542 21.34 13.82 32.21
N TYR A 543 21.67 12.81 31.40
CA TYR A 543 21.38 11.42 31.73
C TYR A 543 22.23 10.95 32.93
N GLY A 544 21.58 10.32 33.92
CA GLY A 544 22.24 9.84 35.14
C GLY A 544 22.43 10.89 36.24
N GLU A 545 22.14 12.17 35.99
CA GLU A 545 22.13 13.19 37.05
C GLU A 545 20.72 13.40 37.62
N THR A 546 20.62 13.38 38.95
CA THR A 546 19.46 13.91 39.66
C THR A 546 19.49 15.45 39.59
N SER A 547 18.98 15.98 38.48
CA SER A 547 18.65 17.40 38.23
C SER A 547 19.76 18.44 38.49
N LYS A 548 20.50 18.81 37.45
CA LYS A 548 20.90 20.20 37.19
C LYS A 548 20.75 20.49 35.68
N GLU A 549 20.14 21.63 35.37
CA GLU A 549 20.03 22.14 34.00
C GLU A 549 21.43 22.40 33.42
N TYR A 550 21.61 22.05 32.15
CA TYR A 550 22.88 22.23 31.44
C TYR A 550 23.11 23.71 31.11
N ASN A 551 24.12 24.33 31.71
CA ASN A 551 24.67 25.61 31.29
C ASN A 551 26.05 25.38 30.68
N LYS A 552 26.22 25.65 29.38
CA LYS A 552 27.53 25.75 28.74
C LYS A 552 27.63 27.09 28.02
N GLU A 553 28.35 28.05 28.62
CA GLU A 553 28.87 29.22 27.91
C GLU A 553 30.05 28.82 27.01
N PRO A 554 30.29 29.51 25.88
CA PRO A 554 31.38 29.16 24.96
C PRO A 554 32.73 29.64 25.51
N SER A 555 33.72 28.74 25.57
CA SER A 555 35.10 29.10 25.83
C SER A 555 35.75 29.76 24.62
N GLN A 556 36.07 31.06 24.71
CA GLN A 556 37.09 31.69 23.87
C GLN A 556 38.45 31.66 24.59
N LYS A 557 39.48 31.14 23.91
CA LYS A 557 40.89 31.50 24.09
C LYS A 557 41.52 31.55 22.70
N GLU A 558 41.76 32.75 22.18
CA GLU A 558 43.05 33.47 22.17
C GLU A 558 44.06 32.87 21.17
N GLU A 559 44.15 33.50 20.00
CA GLU A 559 45.43 33.73 19.34
C GLU A 559 45.35 35.01 18.49
N ASN A 560 45.91 36.10 19.03
CA ASN A 560 46.17 37.33 18.29
C ASN A 560 47.66 37.63 18.43
N LYS A 561 48.46 37.20 17.45
CA LYS A 561 49.77 37.80 17.16
C LYS A 561 49.66 38.55 15.85
N ASN A 562 49.40 39.84 15.98
CA ASN A 562 49.48 40.82 14.92
C ASN A 562 50.92 41.34 14.88
N GLN A 563 51.65 41.05 13.81
CA GLN A 563 52.76 41.90 13.36
C GLN A 563 52.45 42.30 11.93
N ASN A 564 52.00 43.55 11.81
CA ASN A 564 51.77 44.23 10.55
C ASN A 564 52.90 45.25 10.38
N THR A 565 53.71 45.09 9.33
CA THR A 565 54.63 46.12 8.82
C THR A 565 54.63 46.04 7.30
N GLY A 566 54.41 47.18 6.65
CA GLY A 566 55.01 47.45 5.34
C GLY A 566 54.04 47.59 4.17
N SER A 567 53.71 48.84 3.89
CA SER A 567 52.88 49.32 2.78
C SER A 567 53.60 49.35 1.42
N ASN A 568 52.81 49.12 0.37
CA ASN A 568 52.84 49.66 -1.01
C ASN A 568 54.02 49.49 -1.97
N THR A 569 53.65 49.07 -3.19
CA THR A 569 53.90 49.62 -4.56
C THR A 569 54.13 48.44 -5.52
N GLY A 570 53.62 48.32 -6.74
CA GLY A 570 52.74 49.08 -7.61
C GLY A 570 52.82 48.46 -9.02
N ASN A 571 51.67 48.33 -9.69
CA ASN A 571 51.40 48.44 -11.14
C ASN A 571 52.10 47.61 -12.26
N LYS A 572 51.25 47.30 -13.27
CA LYS A 572 51.46 47.09 -14.73
C LYS A 572 51.76 45.67 -15.23
N THR A 573 50.82 44.98 -15.90
CA THR A 573 50.28 45.05 -17.30
C THR A 573 51.07 44.25 -18.34
N ASP A 574 50.31 43.40 -19.04
CA ASP A 574 50.34 43.04 -20.47
C ASP A 574 51.20 41.89 -21.05
N ASN A 575 50.47 41.11 -21.89
CA ASN A 575 50.85 40.40 -23.12
C ASN A 575 51.49 39.00 -23.09
N LYS A 576 50.60 38.00 -23.21
CA LYS A 576 50.40 37.08 -24.36
C LYS A 576 51.52 36.98 -25.43
N VAL A 577 51.93 35.73 -25.75
CA VAL A 577 51.85 35.05 -27.08
C VAL A 577 52.97 33.99 -27.28
N GLU A 578 52.54 32.73 -27.50
CA GLU A 578 53.08 31.64 -28.37
C GLU A 578 54.53 31.12 -28.21
N ASN A 579 54.93 29.90 -28.60
CA ASN A 579 54.34 28.68 -29.16
C ASN A 579 55.42 27.57 -28.98
N THR A 580 55.04 26.27 -28.98
CA THR A 580 55.53 25.24 -29.94
C THR A 580 55.20 23.80 -29.47
N THR A 581 54.33 23.12 -30.24
CA THR A 581 54.41 21.77 -30.89
C THR A 581 55.18 20.62 -30.19
N ASN A 582 54.84 19.31 -30.25
CA ASN A 582 54.02 18.43 -31.12
C ASN A 582 53.89 17.06 -30.38
N LYS A 583 52.70 16.44 -30.29
CA LYS A 583 52.15 15.28 -31.05
C LYS A 583 52.62 13.83 -30.71
N ASP A 584 51.58 13.00 -30.58
CA ASP A 584 51.41 11.55 -30.85
C ASP A 584 51.92 10.47 -29.86
N ASN A 585 50.97 9.79 -29.18
CA ASN A 585 50.55 8.41 -29.51
C ASN A 585 49.44 7.85 -28.58
N THR A 586 48.53 7.10 -29.18
CA THR A 586 47.35 6.41 -28.61
C THR A 586 47.70 5.02 -28.00
N PRO A 587 46.74 4.23 -27.44
CA PRO A 587 46.63 3.93 -26.02
C PRO A 587 47.04 2.48 -25.62
N ALA A 588 47.47 2.28 -24.38
CA ALA A 588 47.65 0.96 -23.79
C ALA A 588 46.57 0.66 -22.75
N LYS A 589 45.99 -0.54 -22.87
CA LYS A 589 45.09 -1.20 -21.92
C LYS A 589 45.81 -1.44 -20.60
N GLU A 590 45.16 -1.21 -19.47
CA GLU A 590 45.56 -1.82 -18.20
C GLU A 590 44.37 -2.46 -17.48
N GLU A 591 44.67 -3.66 -16.99
CA GLU A 591 43.81 -4.65 -16.38
C GLU A 591 43.54 -4.30 -14.90
N ASN A 592 42.27 -4.33 -14.51
CA ASN A 592 41.87 -4.20 -13.10
C ASN A 592 42.27 -5.46 -12.31
N LYS A 593 43.26 -5.33 -11.43
CA LYS A 593 43.64 -6.33 -10.44
C LYS A 593 42.96 -5.99 -9.11
N VAL A 594 41.90 -6.74 -8.78
CA VAL A 594 41.20 -6.64 -7.49
C VAL A 594 42.04 -7.34 -6.41
N THR A 595 42.45 -6.60 -5.38
CA THR A 595 43.02 -7.14 -4.15
C THR A 595 41.94 -7.26 -3.08
N SER A 596 41.77 -8.47 -2.55
CA SER A 596 40.87 -8.79 -1.45
C SER A 596 41.41 -8.25 -0.11
N GLY A 597 40.75 -7.24 0.45
CA GLY A 597 40.94 -6.77 1.82
C GLY A 597 39.84 -7.33 2.73
N ASN A 598 40.25 -7.94 3.85
CA ASN A 598 39.37 -8.50 4.88
C ASN A 598 38.46 -7.43 5.52
N LEU A 599 37.20 -7.80 5.78
CA LEU A 599 36.22 -6.99 6.50
C LEU A 599 36.55 -6.89 8.01
N PRO A 600 36.44 -5.70 8.63
CA PRO A 600 36.52 -5.56 10.08
C PRO A 600 35.22 -6.03 10.77
N LYS A 601 35.38 -6.57 11.98
CA LYS A 601 34.30 -7.12 12.81
C LYS A 601 33.51 -6.00 13.49
N THR A 602 32.19 -5.97 13.28
CA THR A 602 31.23 -5.19 14.09
C THR A 602 30.49 -6.13 15.04
N GLY A 603 30.73 -6.02 16.35
CA GLY A 603 29.87 -6.61 17.39
C GLY A 603 28.78 -5.61 17.78
N GLY A 604 27.63 -5.97 18.35
CA GLY A 604 27.03 -7.28 18.63
C GLY A 604 25.62 -7.01 19.17
N VAL A 605 24.62 -7.73 18.66
CA VAL A 605 23.27 -7.82 19.26
C VAL A 605 23.02 -9.32 19.48
N SER A 606 22.38 -9.66 20.60
CA SER A 606 22.34 -11.02 21.17
C SER A 606 21.99 -12.13 20.16
N ALA A 607 22.57 -13.32 20.38
CA ALA A 607 22.52 -14.49 19.49
C ALA A 607 21.11 -14.98 19.11
N GLU A 608 20.06 -14.49 19.76
CA GLU A 608 18.66 -14.79 19.45
C GLU A 608 18.09 -13.87 18.36
N ALA A 609 18.61 -12.65 18.18
CA ALA A 609 18.28 -11.77 17.06
C ALA A 609 19.01 -12.17 15.75
N LEU A 610 20.13 -12.88 15.88
CA LEU A 610 20.91 -13.39 14.75
C LEU A 610 20.24 -14.54 13.97
N LEU A 611 19.22 -15.19 14.55
CA LEU A 611 18.45 -16.21 13.84
C LEU A 611 17.29 -15.66 12.99
N LEU A 612 16.92 -14.39 13.16
CA LEU A 612 15.87 -13.73 12.36
C LEU A 612 16.40 -12.79 11.26
N LEU A 613 17.70 -12.47 11.27
CA LEU A 613 18.36 -11.65 10.25
C LEU A 613 19.26 -12.45 9.29
N ALA A 614 19.40 -13.76 9.48
CA ALA A 614 20.24 -14.65 8.67
C ALA A 614 19.59 -15.20 7.38
N VAL A 615 18.51 -14.58 6.87
CA VAL A 615 17.92 -14.93 5.56
C VAL A 615 18.01 -13.79 4.52
N ILE A 616 18.59 -12.62 4.85
CA ILE A 616 18.70 -11.48 3.91
C ILE A 616 20.16 -11.17 3.48
N SER A 617 21.12 -12.09 3.67
CA SER A 617 22.50 -11.81 3.22
C SER A 617 23.34 -13.03 2.80
N VAL A 618 22.74 -13.98 2.06
CA VAL A 618 23.52 -14.94 1.23
C VAL A 618 22.76 -15.31 -0.05
N ALA A 619 22.91 -14.52 -1.11
CA ALA A 619 22.73 -14.97 -2.49
C ALA A 619 23.47 -14.04 -3.47
N SER A 620 24.78 -13.94 -3.31
CA SER A 620 25.67 -13.41 -4.35
C SER A 620 26.98 -14.19 -4.27
N GLY A 621 27.09 -15.22 -5.10
CA GLY A 621 28.29 -16.04 -5.24
C GLY A 621 28.07 -17.49 -4.83
N VAL A 622 27.54 -18.29 -5.75
CA VAL A 622 27.92 -19.69 -6.09
C VAL A 622 26.83 -20.24 -7.03
N TYR A 623 26.97 -20.02 -8.34
CA TYR A 623 26.66 -21.01 -9.38
C TYR A 623 27.06 -20.47 -10.76
N LEU A 624 28.28 -20.72 -11.20
CA LEU A 624 28.65 -20.82 -12.62
C LEU A 624 30.05 -21.44 -12.75
N LYS A 625 30.17 -22.71 -12.36
CA LYS A 625 31.18 -23.61 -12.95
C LYS A 625 30.86 -25.07 -12.58
N LYS A 626 30.17 -25.79 -13.47
CA LYS A 626 30.53 -27.15 -13.92
C LYS A 626 29.46 -27.71 -14.86
N ARG A 627 29.90 -28.00 -16.09
CA ARG A 627 29.49 -29.09 -17.01
C ARG A 627 28.00 -29.04 -17.44
N ALA A 628 27.63 -28.92 -18.72
CA ALA A 628 28.25 -29.34 -19.98
C ALA A 628 27.87 -28.39 -21.11
#